data_AF-A0A949YEA6-F1
#
_entry.id   AF-A0A949YEA6-F1
#
_cell.length_a   1.000
_cell.length_b   1.000
_cell.length_c   1.000
_cell.angle_alpha   90.00
_cell.angle_beta   90.00
_cell.angle_gamma   90.00
#
_symmetry.space_group_name_H-M   'P 1'
#
loop_
_entity.id
_entity.type
_entity.pdbx_description
1 polymer ?
#
loop_
_entity_poly.entity_id
_entity_poly.type
_entity_poly.pdbx_seq_one_letter_code
_entity_poly.pdbx_strand_id
1 'polypeptide(L)' 'MSHINKIEGIGPSHTKKFAEVGVTTVEHLLKAGATPKGRKELATKTGFHEHHLLKWVNQADLLRIKGVG' A
#
# COMPACT_ATOMS: atom_id res chain seq x y z
N MET A 1 10.83 10.02 2.63
CA MET A 1 9.73 9.19 2.11
C MET A 1 9.85 7.80 2.72
N SER A 2 8.80 7.31 3.37
CA SER A 2 8.78 5.93 3.88
C SER A 2 8.51 4.96 2.73
N HIS A 3 9.26 3.88 2.65
CA HIS A 3 9.05 2.82 1.65
C HIS A 3 7.94 1.87 2.09
N ILE A 4 7.20 1.32 1.12
CA ILE A 4 6.08 0.39 1.39
C ILE A 4 6.54 -0.91 2.06
N ASN A 5 7.81 -1.28 1.96
CA ASN A 5 8.38 -2.46 2.63
C ASN A 5 8.40 -2.35 4.16
N LYS A 6 8.14 -1.18 4.74
CA LYS A 6 7.97 -0.99 6.19
C LYS A 6 6.58 -1.40 6.69
N ILE A 7 5.61 -1.60 5.78
CA ILE A 7 4.27 -2.03 6.13
C ILE A 7 4.30 -3.53 6.41
N GLU A 8 3.80 -3.91 7.57
CA GLU A 8 3.74 -5.32 7.99
C GLU A 8 2.88 -6.15 7.01
N GLY A 9 3.42 -7.29 6.56
CA GLY A 9 2.76 -8.14 5.56
C GLY A 9 3.04 -7.74 4.09
N ILE A 10 3.74 -6.63 3.82
CA ILE A 10 4.32 -6.37 2.50
C ILE A 10 5.73 -6.97 2.45
N GLY A 11 5.79 -8.23 2.03
CA GLY A 11 7.06 -8.92 1.76
C GLY A 11 7.68 -8.53 0.41
N PRO A 12 8.89 -9.03 0.09
CA PRO A 12 9.63 -8.69 -1.13
C PRO A 12 8.86 -8.96 -2.43
N SER A 13 8.05 -10.04 -2.45
CA SER A 13 7.18 -10.39 -3.57
C SER A 13 6.10 -9.33 -3.80
N HIS A 14 5.50 -8.81 -2.73
CA HIS A 14 4.49 -7.76 -2.81
C HIS A 14 5.11 -6.43 -3.24
N THR A 15 6.28 -6.08 -2.68
CA THR A 15 7.02 -4.86 -3.05
C THR A 15 7.34 -4.80 -4.54
N LYS A 16 7.73 -5.93 -5.16
CA LYS A 16 7.98 -6.00 -6.60
C LYS A 16 6.74 -5.66 -7.42
N LYS A 17 5.60 -6.27 -7.12
CA LYS A 17 4.32 -5.98 -7.80
C LYS A 17 3.89 -4.52 -7.65
N PHE A 18 4.09 -3.95 -6.47
CA PHE A 18 3.83 -2.53 -6.25
C PHE A 18 4.80 -1.64 -7.04
N ALA A 19 6.08 -2.02 -7.13
CA ALA A 19 7.06 -1.29 -7.94
C ALA A 19 6.74 -1.34 -9.44
N GLU A 20 6.26 -2.46 -9.97
CA GLU A 20 5.81 -2.62 -11.36
C GLU A 20 4.68 -1.65 -11.73
N VAL A 21 3.82 -1.30 -10.75
CA VAL A 21 2.72 -0.35 -10.94
C VAL A 21 3.08 1.08 -10.52
N GLY A 22 4.35 1.35 -10.20
CA GLY A 22 4.86 2.69 -9.83
C GLY A 22 4.59 3.10 -8.38
N VAL A 23 4.20 2.17 -7.51
CA VAL A 23 3.95 2.41 -6.08
C VAL A 23 5.15 1.90 -5.29
N THR A 24 6.08 2.79 -4.95
CA THR A 24 7.29 2.42 -4.18
C THR A 24 7.35 3.06 -2.79
N THR A 25 6.45 4.02 -2.53
CA THR A 25 6.41 4.81 -1.30
C THR A 25 5.05 4.69 -0.62
N VAL A 26 5.05 4.83 0.71
CA VAL A 26 3.85 4.86 1.55
C VAL A 26 2.89 5.95 1.09
N GLU A 27 3.41 7.12 0.68
CA GLU A 27 2.61 8.23 0.16
C GLU A 27 1.93 7.89 -1.17
N HIS A 28 2.62 7.18 -2.08
CA HIS A 28 2.00 6.70 -3.31
C HIS A 28 0.90 5.68 -3.03
N LEU A 29 1.14 4.75 -2.10
CA LEU A 29 0.14 3.76 -1.71
C LEU A 29 -1.11 4.44 -1.10
N LEU A 30 -0.92 5.43 -0.23
CA LEU A 30 -2.02 6.21 0.35
C LEU A 30 -2.80 6.98 -0.72
N LYS A 31 -2.11 7.65 -1.64
CA LYS A 31 -2.76 8.38 -2.73
C LYS A 31 -3.55 7.45 -3.66
N ALA A 32 -2.93 6.35 -4.09
CA ALA A 32 -3.56 5.40 -5.01
C ALA A 32 -4.66 4.56 -4.33
N GLY A 33 -4.55 4.31 -3.02
CA GLY A 33 -5.47 3.47 -2.24
C GLY A 33 -6.48 4.23 -1.38
N ALA A 34 -6.50 5.56 -1.42
CA ALA A 34 -7.38 6.40 -0.57
C ALA A 34 -8.87 6.10 -0.77
N THR A 35 -9.27 5.83 -2.01
CA THR A 35 -10.68 5.59 -2.37
C THR A 35 -10.94 4.11 -2.68
N PRO A 36 -12.19 3.63 -2.53
CA PRO A 36 -12.56 2.28 -2.98
C PRO A 36 -12.25 2.04 -4.46
N LYS A 37 -12.46 3.05 -5.32
CA LYS A 37 -12.12 2.98 -6.74
C LYS A 37 -10.62 2.83 -6.96
N GLY A 38 -9.79 3.63 -6.27
CA GLY A 38 -8.33 3.52 -6.37
C GLY A 38 -7.81 2.16 -5.91
N ARG A 39 -8.39 1.59 -4.83
CA ARG A 39 -8.06 0.21 -4.41
C ARG A 39 -8.47 -0.84 -5.43
N LYS A 40 -9.61 -0.69 -6.11
CA LYS A 40 -10.00 -1.56 -7.22
C LYS A 40 -9.00 -1.50 -8.37
N GLU A 41 -8.60 -0.31 -8.77
CA GLU A 41 -7.60 -0.13 -9.83
C GLU A 41 -6.25 -0.73 -9.44
N LEU A 42 -5.80 -0.53 -8.20
CA LEU A 42 -4.61 -1.19 -7.67
C LEU A 42 -4.76 -2.71 -7.67
N ALA A 43 -5.91 -3.24 -7.23
CA ALA A 43 -6.20 -4.67 -7.21
C ALA A 43 -6.07 -5.27 -8.61
N THR A 44 -6.61 -4.60 -9.63
CA THR A 44 -6.50 -5.03 -11.03
C THR A 44 -5.05 -4.99 -11.53
N LYS A 45 -4.29 -3.94 -11.18
CA LYS A 45 -2.91 -3.78 -11.67
C LYS A 45 -1.91 -4.71 -10.98
N THR A 46 -2.06 -4.95 -9.68
CA THR A 46 -1.12 -5.77 -8.89
C THR A 46 -1.58 -7.21 -8.72
N GLY A 47 -2.85 -7.51 -9.04
CA GLY A 47 -3.48 -8.80 -8.77
C GLY A 47 -3.70 -9.07 -7.28
N PHE A 48 -3.81 -8.04 -6.44
CA PHE A 48 -4.11 -8.19 -5.01
C PHE A 48 -5.61 -8.11 -4.75
N HIS A 49 -6.07 -8.77 -3.69
CA HIS A 49 -7.42 -8.55 -3.20
C HIS A 49 -7.59 -7.15 -2.61
N GLU A 50 -8.73 -6.51 -2.86
CA GLU A 50 -9.08 -5.19 -2.30
C GLU A 50 -8.96 -5.14 -0.77
N HIS A 51 -9.23 -6.25 -0.08
CA HIS A 51 -9.13 -6.32 1.37
C HIS A 51 -7.68 -6.21 1.87
N HIS A 52 -6.71 -6.79 1.17
CA HIS A 52 -5.29 -6.64 1.49
C HIS A 52 -4.85 -5.19 1.28
N LEU A 53 -5.29 -4.59 0.17
CA LEU A 53 -5.00 -3.19 -0.13
C LEU A 53 -5.56 -2.24 0.93
N LEU A 54 -6.80 -2.46 1.40
CA LEU A 54 -7.38 -1.67 2.48
C LEU A 54 -6.54 -1.78 3.76
N LYS A 55 -6.14 -3.01 4.14
CA LYS A 55 -5.31 -3.24 5.33
C LYS A 55 -3.97 -2.50 5.23
N TRP A 56 -3.28 -2.61 4.10
CA TRP A 56 -2.00 -1.94 3.90
C TRP A 56 -2.11 -0.42 3.81
N VAL A 57 -3.17 0.11 3.20
CA VAL A 57 -3.46 1.55 3.18
C VAL A 57 -3.71 2.07 4.59
N ASN A 58 -4.45 1.34 5.42
CA ASN A 58 -4.67 1.72 6.82
C ASN A 58 -3.37 1.68 7.64
N GLN A 59 -2.55 0.64 7.46
CA GLN A 59 -1.23 0.59 8.10
C GLN A 59 -0.29 1.69 7.61
N ALA A 60 -0.32 2.00 6.31
CA ALA A 60 0.41 3.12 5.73
C ALA A 60 0.03 4.46 6.39
N ASP A 61 -1.23 4.63 6.76
CA ASP A 61 -1.71 5.83 7.44
C ASP A 61 -1.26 5.86 8.91
N LEU A 62 -1.38 4.74 9.62
CA LEU A 62 -0.87 4.60 10.99
C LEU A 62 0.65 4.85 11.09
N LEU A 63 1.43 4.40 10.10
CA LEU A 63 2.88 4.66 10.03
C LEU A 63 3.24 6.14 9.98
N ARG A 64 2.31 7.03 9.62
CA ARG A 64 2.53 8.48 9.60
C ARG A 64 2.27 9.12 10.96
N ILE A 65 1.57 8.43 11.87
CA ILE A 65 1.27 8.91 13.20
C ILE A 65 2.43 8.53 14.12
N LYS A 66 3.19 9.53 14.60
CA LYS A 66 4.23 9.32 15.61
C LYS A 66 3.57 8.92 16.94
N GLY A 67 3.88 7.73 17.46
CA GLY A 67 3.48 7.30 18.81
C GLY A 67 2.32 6.30 18.89
N VAL A 68 1.90 5.70 17.77
CA VAL A 68 1.00 4.53 17.81
C VAL A 68 1.84 3.29 17.49
N GLY A 69 2.17 2.54 18.54
CA GLY A 69 2.93 1.29 18.53
C GLY A 69 2.75 0.58 19.86
#